data_AF-A0A2E1NFY5-F1
#
_entry.id   AF-A0A2E1NFY5-F1
#
_cell.length_a   1.000
_cell.length_b   1.000
_cell.length_c   1.000
_cell.angle_alpha   90.00
_cell.angle_beta   90.00
_cell.angle_gamma   90.00
#
_symmetry.space_group_name_H-M   'P 1'
#
loop_
_entity.id
_entity.type
_entity.pdbx_description
1 polymer ?
#
loop_
_entity_poly.entity_id
_entity_poly.type
_entity_poly.pdbx_seq_one_letter_code
_entity_poly.pdbx_strand_id
1 'polypeptide(L)'
;MSKKLNNKKFGDHIKSLIVDKDNLRYIESLKLIMKKIIYILAEEIWHENGYTEKQIKMSKTFIRDYSFVFAVNDLITIQNDNGTFKTMGGVTKWSEDYEENFITFFFKSKEIKANKNNIEKRETNYFISSLDKISKIRDDLQLVKKFISIAEKYGIMRRDLISENGYTLDLEGRILDSLWSEE
;
A
#
# COMPACT_ATOMS: atom_id res chain seq x y z
N MET A 1 -7.55 20.52 8.02
CA MET A 1 -8.44 19.42 7.61
C MET A 1 -8.29 19.24 6.11
N SER A 2 -8.00 18.02 5.65
CA SER A 2 -8.10 17.69 4.22
C SER A 2 -9.53 17.95 3.76
N LYS A 3 -9.72 18.52 2.56
CA LYS A 3 -11.06 18.58 1.96
C LYS A 3 -11.49 17.15 1.68
N LYS A 4 -12.72 16.79 2.10
CA LYS A 4 -13.30 15.48 1.80
C LYS A 4 -13.25 15.24 0.29
N LEU A 5 -12.81 14.05 -0.10
CA LEU A 5 -12.68 13.64 -1.49
C LEU A 5 -14.05 13.62 -2.19
N ASN A 6 -14.09 14.13 -3.42
CA ASN A 6 -15.32 14.10 -4.22
C ASN A 6 -15.46 12.70 -4.85
N ASN A 7 -16.35 11.87 -4.30
CA ASN A 7 -16.47 10.46 -4.69
C ASN A 7 -16.71 10.27 -6.19
N LYS A 8 -17.56 11.11 -6.81
CA LYS A 8 -17.82 11.00 -8.26
C LYS A 8 -16.55 11.28 -9.07
N LYS A 9 -15.89 12.42 -8.82
CA LYS A 9 -14.66 12.80 -9.53
C LYS A 9 -13.54 11.78 -9.32
N PHE A 10 -13.40 11.26 -8.11
CA PHE A 10 -12.40 10.24 -7.81
C PHE A 10 -12.72 8.91 -8.48
N GLY A 11 -13.99 8.48 -8.48
CA GLY A 11 -14.43 7.28 -9.18
C GLY A 11 -14.16 7.34 -10.69
N ASP A 12 -14.40 8.50 -11.31
CA ASP A 12 -14.07 8.73 -12.72
C ASP A 12 -12.54 8.71 -12.94
N HIS A 13 -11.78 9.32 -12.04
CA HIS A 13 -10.31 9.35 -12.08
C HIS A 13 -9.70 7.94 -12.02
N ILE A 14 -10.04 7.13 -11.01
CA ILE A 14 -9.47 5.78 -10.85
C ILE A 14 -9.86 4.83 -11.99
N LYS A 15 -11.03 5.02 -12.61
CA LYS A 15 -11.43 4.25 -13.81
C LYS A 15 -10.59 4.60 -15.04
N SER A 16 -10.08 5.83 -15.10
CA SER A 16 -9.16 6.28 -16.17
C SER A 16 -7.72 5.83 -15.96
N LEU A 17 -7.34 5.46 -14.72
CA LEU A 17 -6.03 4.87 -14.42
C LEU A 17 -6.02 3.39 -14.81
N ILE A 18 -5.65 3.15 -16.07
CA ILE A 18 -5.56 1.83 -16.67
C ILE A 18 -4.10 1.37 -16.62
N VAL A 19 -3.85 0.21 -16.02
CA VAL A 19 -2.53 -0.44 -16.01
C VAL A 19 -2.54 -1.70 -16.88
N ASP A 20 -1.40 -1.97 -17.52
CA ASP A 20 -1.16 -3.26 -18.17
C ASP A 20 -0.90 -4.38 -17.15
N LYS A 21 -0.82 -5.62 -17.66
CA LYS A 21 -0.60 -6.81 -16.83
C LYS A 21 0.77 -6.86 -16.15
N ASP A 22 1.81 -6.31 -16.77
CA ASP A 22 3.16 -6.36 -16.21
C ASP A 22 3.31 -5.39 -15.04
N ASN A 23 2.73 -4.19 -15.18
CA ASN A 23 2.62 -3.21 -14.11
C ASN A 23 1.71 -3.70 -12.98
N LEU A 24 0.61 -4.42 -13.30
CA LEU A 24 -0.20 -5.09 -12.29
C LEU A 24 0.63 -6.09 -11.47
N ARG A 25 1.46 -6.92 -12.12
CA ARG A 25 2.32 -7.89 -11.43
C ARG A 25 3.28 -7.21 -10.45
N TYR A 26 3.82 -6.03 -10.80
CA TYR A 26 4.66 -5.26 -9.87
C TYR A 26 3.88 -4.80 -8.65
N ILE A 27 2.66 -4.29 -8.85
CA ILE A 27 1.77 -3.81 -7.77
C ILE A 27 1.41 -4.97 -6.83
N GLU A 28 1.02 -6.12 -7.39
CA GLU A 28 0.63 -7.32 -6.64
C GLU A 28 1.83 -7.89 -5.86
N SER A 29 2.99 -7.99 -6.50
CA SER A 29 4.21 -8.49 -5.85
C SER A 29 4.63 -7.58 -4.69
N LEU A 30 4.62 -6.26 -4.89
CA LEU A 30 4.93 -5.31 -3.81
C LEU A 30 3.93 -5.43 -2.66
N LYS A 31 2.63 -5.52 -2.95
CA LYS A 31 1.59 -5.72 -1.92
C LYS A 31 1.86 -6.99 -1.11
N LEU A 32 2.20 -8.10 -1.76
CA LEU A 32 2.48 -9.37 -1.09
C LEU A 32 3.75 -9.31 -0.23
N ILE A 33 4.82 -8.71 -0.73
CA ILE A 33 6.08 -8.52 0.02
C ILE A 33 5.82 -7.67 1.26
N MET A 34 5.20 -6.48 1.08
CA MET A 34 4.92 -5.58 2.20
C MET A 34 3.94 -6.19 3.21
N LYS A 35 2.95 -6.96 2.75
CA LYS A 35 2.02 -7.67 3.63
C LYS A 35 2.74 -8.64 4.57
N LYS A 36 3.74 -9.37 4.08
CA LYS A 36 4.54 -10.28 4.92
C LYS A 36 5.29 -9.51 6.01
N ILE A 37 5.94 -8.41 5.64
CA ILE A 37 6.63 -7.54 6.60
C ILE A 37 5.66 -6.98 7.64
N ILE A 38 4.44 -6.59 7.25
CA ILE A 38 3.43 -6.10 8.21
C ILE A 38 3.04 -7.17 9.23
N TYR A 39 3.02 -8.45 8.84
CA TYR A 39 2.82 -9.51 9.83
C TYR A 39 3.97 -9.61 10.81
N ILE A 40 5.22 -9.53 10.34
CA ILE A 40 6.41 -9.54 11.21
C ILE A 40 6.35 -8.35 12.18
N LEU A 41 6.04 -7.15 11.66
CA LEU A 41 5.87 -5.95 12.48
C LEU A 41 4.75 -6.08 13.55
N ALA A 42 3.80 -7.01 13.36
CA ALA A 42 2.71 -7.24 14.29
C ALA A 42 3.07 -8.19 15.45
N GLU A 43 4.19 -8.91 15.35
CA GLU A 43 4.58 -9.91 16.35
C GLU A 43 4.95 -9.28 17.69
N GLU A 44 5.38 -8.02 17.67
CA GLU A 44 5.82 -7.28 18.85
C GLU A 44 5.01 -6.00 19.07
N ILE A 45 4.87 -5.59 20.34
CA ILE A 45 4.29 -4.31 20.71
C ILE A 45 5.45 -3.33 20.88
N TRP A 46 5.69 -2.47 19.88
CA TRP A 46 6.98 -1.78 19.77
C TRP A 46 7.35 -0.95 21.00
N HIS A 47 6.37 -0.27 21.61
CA HIS A 47 6.59 0.53 22.82
C HIS A 47 6.88 -0.32 24.07
N GLU A 48 6.45 -1.59 24.11
CA GLU A 48 6.71 -2.52 25.20
C GLU A 48 8.01 -3.33 24.99
N ASN A 49 8.38 -3.55 23.73
CA ASN A 49 9.55 -4.32 23.32
C ASN A 49 10.84 -3.48 23.16
N GLY A 50 10.84 -2.22 23.61
CA GLY A 50 12.06 -1.39 23.67
C GLY A 50 12.51 -0.79 22.34
N TYR A 51 11.63 -0.71 21.33
CA TYR A 51 11.94 -0.07 20.06
C TYR A 51 12.20 1.42 20.24
N THR A 52 13.14 1.96 19.48
CA THR A 52 13.40 3.41 19.49
C THR A 52 12.29 4.18 18.76
N GLU A 53 12.16 5.48 19.06
CA GLU A 53 11.21 6.35 18.36
C GLU A 53 11.49 6.41 16.84
N LYS A 54 12.76 6.26 16.42
CA LYS A 54 13.15 6.19 15.00
C LYS A 54 12.54 4.93 14.35
N GLN A 55 12.74 3.77 14.98
CA GLN A 55 12.21 2.49 14.50
C GLN A 55 10.68 2.49 14.46
N ILE A 56 10.02 2.97 15.52
CA ILE A 56 8.55 3.09 15.58
C ILE A 56 8.04 4.00 14.46
N LYS A 57 8.67 5.15 14.24
CA LYS A 57 8.30 6.07 13.16
C LYS A 57 8.47 5.43 11.79
N MET A 58 9.55 4.68 11.57
CA MET A 58 9.79 3.97 10.31
C MET A 58 8.77 2.85 10.08
N SER A 59 8.46 2.04 11.08
CA SER A 59 7.41 1.01 11.04
C SER A 59 6.03 1.60 10.76
N LYS A 60 5.64 2.70 11.44
CA LYS A 60 4.39 3.42 11.14
C LYS A 60 4.38 3.93 9.69
N THR A 61 5.52 4.46 9.22
CA THR A 61 5.64 4.93 7.84
C THR A 61 5.51 3.80 6.83
N PHE A 62 6.07 2.62 7.11
CA PHE A 62 5.90 1.41 6.29
C PHE A 62 4.43 1.01 6.16
N ILE A 63 3.68 0.99 7.27
CA ILE A 63 2.24 0.69 7.25
C ILE A 63 1.46 1.74 6.45
N ARG A 64 1.85 3.03 6.51
CA ARG A 64 1.25 4.09 5.68
C ARG A 64 1.54 3.92 4.20
N ASP A 65 2.74 3.53 3.82
CA ASP A 65 3.08 3.27 2.42
C ASP A 65 2.39 1.99 1.92
N TYR A 66 2.25 0.97 2.76
CA TYR A 66 1.41 -0.20 2.47
C TYR A 66 -0.06 0.16 2.27
N SER A 67 -0.61 1.06 3.08
CA SER A 67 -1.98 1.56 2.92
C SER A 67 -2.22 2.11 1.50
N PHE A 68 -1.25 2.83 0.94
CA PHE A 68 -1.29 3.30 -0.44
C PHE A 68 -1.24 2.14 -1.44
N VAL A 69 -0.28 1.22 -1.30
CA VAL A 69 -0.12 0.05 -2.18
C VAL A 69 -1.39 -0.82 -2.17
N PHE A 70 -1.95 -1.04 -0.99
CA PHE A 70 -3.20 -1.76 -0.78
C PHE A 70 -4.37 -1.07 -1.49
N ALA A 71 -4.54 0.24 -1.28
CA ALA A 71 -5.62 1.01 -1.90
C ALA A 71 -5.54 0.97 -3.42
N VAL A 72 -4.36 1.20 -4.00
CA VAL A 72 -4.18 1.15 -5.46
C VAL A 72 -4.55 -0.23 -5.98
N ASN A 73 -4.03 -1.31 -5.39
CA ASN A 73 -4.31 -2.67 -5.85
C ASN A 73 -5.82 -2.98 -5.91
N ASP A 74 -6.62 -2.41 -5.00
CA ASP A 74 -8.07 -2.58 -4.99
C ASP A 74 -8.84 -1.53 -5.83
N LEU A 75 -8.20 -0.46 -6.33
CA LEU A 75 -8.82 0.66 -7.06
C LEU A 75 -8.41 0.79 -8.54
N ILE A 76 -7.42 0.04 -9.02
CA ILE A 76 -6.97 0.14 -10.41
C ILE A 76 -7.92 -0.52 -11.42
N THR A 77 -7.81 -0.09 -12.68
CA THR A 77 -8.40 -0.75 -13.83
C THR A 77 -7.31 -1.45 -14.63
N ILE A 78 -7.54 -2.69 -15.02
CA ILE A 78 -6.56 -3.53 -15.73
C ILE A 78 -7.00 -3.68 -17.19
N GLN A 79 -6.08 -3.53 -18.14
CA GLN A 79 -6.30 -3.93 -19.53
C GLN A 79 -5.92 -5.40 -19.73
N ASN A 80 -6.87 -6.21 -20.20
CA ASN A 80 -6.65 -7.61 -20.57
C ASN A 80 -6.06 -7.72 -21.98
N ASP A 81 -5.47 -8.88 -22.30
CA ASP A 81 -4.84 -9.16 -23.62
C ASP A 81 -5.82 -9.05 -24.80
N ASN A 82 -7.11 -9.27 -24.54
CA ASN A 82 -8.18 -9.12 -25.54
C ASN A 82 -8.69 -7.68 -25.70
N GLY A 83 -8.01 -6.70 -25.09
CA GLY A 83 -8.38 -5.28 -25.12
C GLY A 83 -9.52 -4.88 -24.17
N THR A 84 -10.07 -5.81 -23.39
CA THR A 84 -11.13 -5.49 -22.40
C THR A 84 -10.56 -4.92 -21.11
N PHE A 85 -11.36 -4.11 -20.39
CA PHE A 85 -10.96 -3.54 -19.11
C PHE A 85 -11.65 -4.23 -17.93
N LYS A 86 -10.89 -4.52 -16.88
CA LYS A 86 -11.39 -5.07 -15.62
C LYS A 86 -11.11 -4.09 -14.47
N THR A 87 -12.15 -3.50 -13.91
CA THR A 87 -12.04 -2.69 -12.69
C THR A 87 -11.91 -3.58 -11.46
N MET A 88 -10.97 -3.26 -10.58
CA MET A 88 -10.82 -3.96 -9.30
C MET A 88 -11.99 -3.65 -8.34
N GLY A 89 -12.21 -4.54 -7.38
CA GLY A 89 -13.43 -4.56 -6.58
C GLY A 89 -13.65 -3.32 -5.71
N GLY A 90 -12.59 -2.62 -5.30
CA GLY A 90 -12.68 -1.39 -4.51
C GLY A 90 -13.29 -0.23 -5.29
N VAL A 91 -13.16 -0.21 -6.63
CA VAL A 91 -13.75 0.83 -7.50
C VAL A 91 -15.25 0.94 -7.28
N THR A 92 -15.95 -0.19 -7.19
CA THR A 92 -17.40 -0.25 -7.01
C THR A 92 -17.80 -0.37 -5.55
N LYS A 93 -17.09 -1.18 -4.75
CA LYS A 93 -17.45 -1.41 -3.34
C LYS A 93 -17.30 -0.19 -2.46
N TRP A 94 -16.45 0.77 -2.83
CA TRP A 94 -16.18 1.95 -2.01
C TRP A 94 -16.83 3.22 -2.57
N SER A 95 -17.60 3.15 -3.66
CA SER A 95 -18.00 4.34 -4.43
C SER A 95 -18.98 5.29 -3.74
N GLU A 96 -19.74 4.80 -2.74
CA GLU A 96 -20.65 5.66 -1.96
C GLU A 96 -19.88 6.67 -1.10
N ASP A 97 -18.83 6.19 -0.44
CA ASP A 97 -17.87 6.97 0.33
C ASP A 97 -16.49 6.30 0.29
N TYR A 98 -15.59 6.78 -0.58
CA TYR A 98 -14.31 6.12 -0.78
C TYR A 98 -13.45 6.15 0.47
N GLU A 99 -13.45 7.26 1.21
CA GLU A 99 -12.62 7.42 2.40
C GLU A 99 -13.09 6.50 3.53
N GLU A 100 -14.39 6.50 3.84
CA GLU A 100 -14.94 5.68 4.93
C GLU A 100 -14.89 4.18 4.61
N ASN A 101 -15.24 3.80 3.38
CA ASN A 101 -15.25 2.39 2.99
C ASN A 101 -13.84 1.82 2.88
N PHE A 102 -12.88 2.60 2.35
CA PHE A 102 -11.48 2.19 2.32
C PHE A 102 -10.95 1.92 3.72
N ILE A 103 -11.11 2.87 4.64
CA ILE A 103 -10.65 2.74 6.04
C ILE A 103 -11.30 1.54 6.71
N THR A 104 -12.62 1.40 6.58
CA THR A 104 -13.35 0.25 7.10
C THR A 104 -12.81 -1.07 6.57
N PHE A 105 -12.50 -1.14 5.27
CA PHE A 105 -11.97 -2.35 4.64
C PHE A 105 -10.51 -2.62 5.06
N PHE A 106 -9.66 -1.59 5.08
CA PHE A 106 -8.26 -1.68 5.44
C PHE A 106 -8.07 -2.15 6.88
N PHE A 107 -8.78 -1.56 7.85
CA PHE A 107 -8.76 -2.01 9.25
C PHE A 107 -9.39 -3.40 9.45
N LYS A 108 -10.23 -3.88 8.52
CA LYS A 108 -10.76 -5.25 8.56
C LYS A 108 -9.78 -6.29 8.04
N SER A 109 -8.73 -5.89 7.31
CA SER A 109 -7.69 -6.80 6.82
C SER A 109 -6.96 -7.50 7.97
N LYS A 110 -6.53 -8.74 7.73
CA LYS A 110 -5.93 -9.57 8.80
C LYS A 110 -4.62 -8.98 9.29
N GLU A 111 -3.81 -8.47 8.37
CA GLU A 111 -2.50 -7.88 8.64
C GLU A 111 -2.59 -6.57 9.46
N ILE A 112 -3.60 -5.74 9.21
CA ILE A 112 -3.80 -4.51 10.00
C ILE A 112 -4.45 -4.81 11.35
N LYS A 113 -5.36 -5.79 11.42
CA LYS A 113 -5.88 -6.27 12.72
C LYS A 113 -4.80 -6.81 13.65
N ALA A 114 -3.80 -7.49 13.09
CA ALA A 114 -2.66 -7.99 13.86
C ALA A 114 -1.88 -6.82 14.51
N ASN A 115 -1.76 -5.69 13.80
CA ASN A 115 -1.08 -4.48 14.27
C ASN A 115 -1.94 -3.56 15.16
N LYS A 116 -3.09 -4.00 15.68
CA LYS A 116 -4.02 -3.13 16.44
C LYS A 116 -3.40 -2.45 17.66
N ASN A 117 -2.37 -3.05 18.26
CA ASN A 117 -1.68 -2.51 19.44
C ASN A 117 -0.59 -1.48 19.05
N ASN A 118 -0.15 -1.48 17.79
CA ASN A 118 0.89 -0.61 17.26
C ASN A 118 0.33 0.59 16.46
N ILE A 119 -0.91 0.49 15.97
CA ILE A 119 -1.58 1.52 15.18
C ILE A 119 -2.53 2.33 16.06
N GLU A 120 -2.28 3.64 16.11
CA GLU A 120 -3.11 4.58 16.86
C GLU A 120 -4.23 5.18 16.00
N LYS A 121 -5.30 5.67 16.63
CA LYS A 121 -6.44 6.31 15.93
C LYS A 121 -6.03 7.48 15.03
N ARG A 122 -4.96 8.22 15.39
CA ARG A 122 -4.43 9.33 14.58
C ARG A 122 -3.88 8.88 13.21
N GLU A 123 -3.52 7.59 13.07
CA GLU A 123 -3.02 7.01 11.83
C GLU A 123 -4.09 6.98 10.72
N THR A 124 -5.38 6.96 11.08
CA THR A 124 -6.49 6.96 10.12
C THR A 124 -6.40 8.10 9.10
N ASN A 125 -6.01 9.31 9.53
CA ASN A 125 -5.86 10.45 8.62
C ASN A 125 -4.72 10.23 7.61
N TYR A 126 -3.64 9.56 8.02
CA TYR A 126 -2.56 9.21 7.10
C TYR A 126 -2.97 8.12 6.12
N PHE A 127 -3.78 7.15 6.54
CA PHE A 127 -4.33 6.14 5.64
C PHE A 127 -5.30 6.76 4.63
N ILE A 128 -6.20 7.65 5.04
CA ILE A 128 -7.09 8.39 4.11
C ILE A 128 -6.26 9.19 3.10
N SER A 129 -5.13 9.77 3.51
CA SER A 129 -4.24 10.51 2.59
C SER A 129 -3.73 9.66 1.42
N SER A 130 -3.75 8.34 1.51
CA SER A 130 -3.46 7.43 0.39
C SER A 130 -4.39 7.69 -0.79
N LEU A 131 -5.68 7.95 -0.55
CA LEU A 131 -6.64 8.24 -1.63
C LEU A 131 -6.40 9.62 -2.25
N ASP A 132 -6.03 10.62 -1.44
CA ASP A 132 -5.62 11.93 -1.96
C ASP A 132 -4.36 11.81 -2.83
N LYS A 133 -3.38 11.00 -2.43
CA LYS A 133 -2.19 10.71 -3.25
C LYS A 133 -2.58 10.06 -4.58
N ILE A 134 -3.50 9.08 -4.57
CA ILE A 134 -4.00 8.44 -5.80
C ILE A 134 -4.70 9.45 -6.72
N SER A 135 -5.49 10.36 -6.15
CA SER A 135 -6.22 11.39 -6.91
C SER A 135 -5.32 12.36 -7.68
N LYS A 136 -4.04 12.45 -7.28
CA LYS A 136 -3.03 13.33 -7.89
C LYS A 136 -2.20 12.63 -8.97
N ILE A 137 -2.28 11.31 -9.10
CA ILE A 137 -1.56 10.53 -10.10
C ILE A 137 -2.29 10.67 -11.44
N ARG A 138 -1.63 11.22 -12.46
CA ARG A 138 -2.31 11.59 -13.72
C ARG A 138 -2.40 10.46 -14.74
N ASP A 139 -1.49 9.51 -14.65
CA ASP A 139 -1.30 8.43 -15.62
C ASP A 139 -0.65 7.20 -14.96
N ASP A 140 -0.66 6.10 -15.68
CA ASP A 140 -0.07 4.81 -15.30
C ASP A 140 1.43 4.91 -15.08
N LEU A 141 2.16 5.69 -15.89
CA LEU A 141 3.59 5.90 -15.73
C LEU A 141 3.94 6.52 -14.37
N GLN A 142 3.19 7.53 -13.94
CA GLN A 142 3.34 8.14 -12.61
C GLN A 142 2.96 7.18 -11.49
N LEU A 143 1.94 6.35 -11.70
CA LEU A 143 1.57 5.31 -10.75
C LEU A 143 2.74 4.34 -10.54
N VAL A 144 3.29 3.81 -11.63
CA VAL A 144 4.41 2.86 -11.60
C VAL A 144 5.65 3.47 -10.97
N LYS A 145 6.00 4.72 -11.32
CA LYS A 145 7.10 5.45 -10.65
C LYS A 145 6.89 5.57 -9.15
N LYS A 146 5.65 5.83 -8.70
CA LYS A 146 5.34 5.92 -7.27
C LYS A 146 5.50 4.56 -6.57
N PHE A 147 5.11 3.47 -7.22
CA PHE A 147 5.29 2.11 -6.72
C PHE A 147 6.75 1.73 -6.57
N ILE A 148 7.54 1.96 -7.61
CA ILE A 148 8.98 1.70 -7.60
C ILE A 148 9.65 2.52 -6.49
N SER A 149 9.31 3.80 -6.36
CA SER A 149 9.85 4.66 -5.29
C SER A 149 9.50 4.17 -3.88
N ILE A 150 8.30 3.60 -3.67
CA ILE A 150 7.94 2.97 -2.39
C ILE A 150 8.78 1.72 -2.15
N ALA A 151 8.97 0.88 -3.17
CA ALA A 151 9.77 -0.34 -3.08
C ALA A 151 11.24 -0.01 -2.74
N GLU A 152 11.86 0.91 -3.50
CA GLU A 152 13.25 1.31 -3.35
C GLU A 152 13.57 1.90 -1.97
N LYS A 153 12.61 2.63 -1.38
CA LYS A 153 12.72 3.16 -0.02
C LYS A 153 13.05 2.09 1.02
N TYR A 154 12.63 0.84 0.78
CA TYR A 154 12.80 -0.29 1.69
C TYR A 154 13.76 -1.35 1.17
N GLY A 155 14.61 -1.00 0.19
CA GLY A 155 15.58 -1.94 -0.38
C GLY A 155 14.97 -3.03 -1.26
N ILE A 156 13.69 -2.91 -1.63
CA ILE A 156 13.00 -3.83 -2.54
C ILE A 156 13.35 -3.41 -3.98
N MET A 157 14.14 -4.24 -4.66
CA MET A 157 14.62 -3.97 -6.01
C MET A 157 13.64 -4.49 -7.06
N ARG A 158 13.75 -3.99 -8.30
CA ARG A 158 12.92 -4.47 -9.42
C ARG A 158 12.97 -5.99 -9.60
N ARG A 159 14.14 -6.61 -9.39
CA ARG A 159 14.31 -8.08 -9.44
C ARG A 159 13.45 -8.81 -8.41
N ASP A 160 13.23 -8.22 -7.24
CA ASP A 160 12.41 -8.80 -6.18
C ASP A 160 10.92 -8.78 -6.57
N LEU A 161 10.50 -7.80 -7.38
CA LEU A 161 9.13 -7.64 -7.88
C LEU A 161 8.79 -8.54 -9.08
N ILE A 162 9.78 -9.17 -9.71
CA ILE A 162 9.62 -10.11 -10.84
C ILE A 162 10.10 -11.53 -10.52
N SER A 163 10.58 -11.74 -9.30
CA SER A 163 11.17 -13.01 -8.88
C SER A 163 10.11 -14.11 -8.86
N GLU A 164 10.36 -15.21 -9.57
CA GLU A 164 9.55 -16.43 -9.47
C GLU A 164 9.66 -17.07 -8.08
N ASN A 165 10.82 -16.89 -7.41
CA ASN A 165 11.03 -17.32 -6.03
C ASN A 165 10.24 -16.46 -5.03
N GLY A 166 9.69 -15.33 -5.47
CA GLY A 166 8.93 -14.39 -4.66
C GLY A 166 9.73 -13.84 -3.48
N TYR A 167 9.12 -13.89 -2.30
CA TYR A 167 9.68 -13.39 -1.04
C TYR A 167 10.71 -14.36 -0.44
N THR A 168 11.89 -13.84 -0.09
CA THR A 168 13.03 -14.61 0.46
C THR A 168 13.49 -14.04 1.81
N LEU A 169 14.26 -14.83 2.58
CA LEU A 169 14.84 -14.36 3.85
C LEU A 169 15.85 -13.22 3.65
N ASP A 170 16.59 -13.22 2.53
CA ASP A 170 17.47 -12.10 2.16
C ASP A 170 16.68 -10.80 1.95
N LEU A 171 15.56 -10.87 1.24
CA LEU A 171 14.69 -9.73 1.02
C LEU A 171 14.07 -9.23 2.33
N GLU A 172 13.64 -10.16 3.19
CA GLU A 172 13.15 -9.84 4.53
C GLU A 172 14.20 -9.07 5.33
N GLY A 173 15.43 -9.59 5.42
CA GLY A 173 16.54 -8.95 6.13
C GLY A 173 16.79 -7.53 5.62
N ARG A 174 16.89 -7.34 4.30
CA ARG A 174 17.07 -6.00 3.69
C ARG A 174 15.97 -5.01 4.07
N ILE A 175 14.71 -5.45 4.10
CA ILE A 175 13.59 -4.58 4.46
C ILE A 175 13.63 -4.26 5.95
N LEU A 176 13.86 -5.25 6.81
CA LEU A 176 13.93 -5.05 8.26
C LEU A 176 15.11 -4.14 8.64
N ASP A 177 16.27 -4.31 8.01
CA ASP A 177 17.42 -3.41 8.16
C ASP A 177 17.04 -1.98 7.77
N SER A 178 16.31 -1.79 6.67
CA SER A 178 15.82 -0.46 6.28
C SER A 178 14.84 0.17 7.27
N LEU A 179 14.10 -0.65 8.04
CA LEU A 179 13.14 -0.16 9.03
C LEU A 179 13.79 0.10 10.38
N TRP A 180 14.76 -0.72 10.76
CA TRP A 180 15.28 -0.79 12.12
C TRP A 180 16.74 -0.40 12.28
N SER A 181 17.44 -0.14 11.18
CA SER A 181 18.78 0.44 11.25
C SER A 181 18.76 1.78 11.98
N GLU A 182 19.65 1.90 12.96
CA GLU A 182 19.87 3.12 13.70
C GLU A 182 20.84 4.08 12.99
N GLU A 183 21.53 3.63 11.93
CA GLU A 183 22.32 4.48 11.03
C GLU A 183 21.41 5.48 10.28
#